data_AF-A0AAX3WFD2-F1
#
_entry.id   AF-A0AAX3WFD2-F1
#
_cell.length_a   1.000
_cell.length_b   1.000
_cell.length_c   1.000
_cell.angle_alpha   90.00
_cell.angle_beta   90.00
_cell.angle_gamma   90.00
#
_symmetry.space_group_name_H-M   'P 1'
#
loop_
_entity.id
_entity.type
_entity.pdbx_description
1 polymer ?
#
loop_
_entity_poly.entity_id
_entity_poly.type
_entity_poly.pdbx_seq_one_letter_code
_entity_poly.pdbx_strand_id
1 'polypeptide(L)'
;MTARRCAWALVLLGLALMLCGCQTTETVYVDRVAEVRPQVAASLLRCKAEPAPLGPAARQRDVAPYALDLAAAGRDCRRKLGSVARIVGATP
;
A
#
# COMPACT_ATOMS: atom_id res chain seq x y z
N MET A 1 47.80 -14.07 -45.42
CA MET A 1 46.69 -14.89 -44.86
C MET A 1 46.46 -14.69 -43.35
N THR A 2 47.29 -13.89 -42.66
CA THR A 2 47.26 -13.69 -41.20
C THR A 2 46.27 -12.61 -40.71
N ALA A 3 46.00 -11.58 -41.52
CA ALA A 3 45.12 -10.47 -41.14
C ALA A 3 43.64 -10.88 -40.97
N ARG A 4 43.12 -11.74 -41.86
CA ARG A 4 41.74 -12.24 -41.78
C ARG A 4 41.50 -13.12 -40.55
N ARG A 5 42.51 -13.87 -40.09
CA ARG A 5 42.41 -14.72 -38.90
C ARG A 5 42.35 -13.91 -37.60
N CYS A 6 43.07 -12.77 -37.54
CA CYS A 6 43.03 -11.87 -36.38
C CYS A 6 41.69 -11.11 -36.30
N ALA A 7 41.13 -10.70 -37.44
CA ALA A 7 39.82 -10.04 -37.48
C ALA A 7 38.69 -10.95 -36.96
N TRP A 8 38.70 -12.24 -37.34
CA TRP A 8 37.73 -13.22 -36.83
C TRP A 8 37.90 -13.49 -35.33
N ALA A 9 39.13 -13.53 -34.82
CA ALA A 9 39.39 -13.70 -33.39
C ALA A 9 38.81 -12.54 -32.56
N LEU A 10 38.94 -11.30 -33.03
CA LEU A 10 38.38 -10.11 -32.37
C LEU A 10 36.85 -10.10 -32.38
N VAL A 11 36.23 -10.51 -33.48
CA VAL A 11 34.75 -10.61 -33.58
C VAL A 11 34.21 -11.70 -32.66
N LEU A 12 34.85 -12.86 -32.62
CA LEU A 12 34.45 -13.96 -31.73
C LEU A 12 34.61 -13.59 -30.25
N LEU A 13 35.67 -12.87 -29.89
CA LEU A 13 35.89 -12.39 -28.53
C LEU A 13 34.82 -11.37 -28.09
N GLY A 14 34.47 -10.42 -28.97
CA GLY A 14 33.41 -9.45 -28.70
C GLY A 14 32.03 -10.10 -28.54
N LEU A 15 31.72 -11.11 -29.36
CA LEU A 15 30.48 -11.87 -29.26
C LEU A 15 30.38 -12.64 -27.93
N ALA A 16 31.49 -13.24 -27.47
CA ALA A 16 31.54 -13.96 -26.20
C ALA A 16 31.30 -13.02 -25.00
N LEU A 17 31.88 -11.81 -25.02
CA LEU A 17 31.69 -10.81 -23.97
C LEU A 17 30.22 -10.31 -23.87
N MET A 18 29.53 -10.19 -25.01
CA MET A 18 28.11 -9.80 -25.05
C MET A 18 27.17 -10.89 -24.48
N LEU A 19 27.51 -12.17 -24.65
CA LEU A 19 26.69 -13.28 -24.17
C LEU A 19 26.76 -13.50 -22.65
N CYS A 20 27.86 -13.11 -21.99
CA CYS A 20 28.00 -13.22 -20.53
C CYS A 20 27.14 -12.22 -19.73
N GLY A 21 26.62 -11.15 -20.34
CA GLY A 21 25.80 -10.15 -19.66
C GLY A 21 24.36 -10.59 -19.35
N CYS A 22 23.82 -11.56 -20.09
CA CYS A 22 22.41 -11.96 -19.98
C CYS A 22 22.11 -12.95 -18.83
N GLN A 23 23.11 -13.42 -18.09
CA GLN A 23 22.90 -14.44 -17.04
C GLN A 23 22.72 -13.85 -15.62
N THR A 24 22.80 -12.53 -15.45
CA THR A 24 22.53 -11.90 -14.15
C THR A 24 21.06 -11.55 -14.04
N THR A 25 20.20 -12.57 -13.95
CA THR A 25 18.88 -12.41 -13.36
C THR A 25 18.97 -12.89 -11.92
N GLU A 26 19.09 -11.96 -10.98
CA GLU A 26 18.99 -12.24 -9.56
C GLU A 26 17.58 -12.78 -9.28
N THR A 27 17.46 -14.10 -9.18
CA THR A 27 16.19 -14.76 -8.87
C THR A 27 15.94 -14.62 -7.37
N VAL A 28 15.08 -13.67 -7.00
CA VAL A 28 14.54 -13.57 -5.64
C VAL A 28 13.63 -14.78 -5.42
N TYR A 29 14.13 -15.81 -4.73
CA TYR A 29 13.33 -16.96 -4.33
C TYR A 29 12.41 -16.53 -3.17
N VAL A 30 11.10 -16.45 -3.45
CA VAL A 30 10.08 -16.26 -2.40
C VAL A 30 9.80 -17.62 -1.77
N ASP A 31 10.57 -17.97 -0.75
CA ASP A 31 10.54 -19.30 -0.12
C ASP A 31 9.19 -19.64 0.52
N ARG A 32 8.40 -18.64 0.96
CA ARG A 32 7.04 -18.84 1.49
C ARG A 32 6.18 -17.60 1.32
N VAL A 33 4.99 -17.78 0.73
CA VAL A 33 3.89 -16.83 0.85
C VAL A 33 3.17 -17.15 2.16
N ALA A 34 3.48 -16.41 3.22
CA ALA A 34 2.74 -16.50 4.48
C ALA A 34 1.49 -15.61 4.39
N GLU A 35 0.30 -16.20 4.41
CA GLU A 35 -0.95 -15.45 4.53
C GLU A 35 -1.06 -14.91 5.96
N VAL A 36 -0.71 -13.64 6.17
CA VAL A 36 -0.91 -12.97 7.45
C VAL A 36 -2.35 -12.50 7.51
N ARG A 37 -3.14 -13.01 8.47
CA ARG A 37 -4.47 -12.50 8.81
C ARG A 37 -4.36 -11.65 10.09
N PRO A 38 -4.23 -10.32 9.98
CA PRO A 38 -4.11 -9.46 11.15
C PRO A 38 -5.40 -9.56 11.97
N GLN A 39 -5.28 -9.89 13.25
CA GLN A 39 -6.44 -9.87 14.14
C GLN A 39 -6.76 -8.43 14.54
N VAL A 40 -7.90 -7.93 14.08
CA VAL A 40 -8.39 -6.60 14.41
C VAL A 40 -9.46 -6.72 15.50
N ALA A 41 -9.26 -6.03 16.61
CA ALA A 41 -10.26 -6.00 17.68
C ALA A 41 -11.59 -5.43 17.16
N ALA A 42 -12.70 -6.10 17.46
CA ALA A 42 -14.04 -5.70 17.00
C ALA A 42 -14.43 -4.28 17.45
N SER A 43 -13.84 -3.78 18.54
CA SER A 43 -14.03 -2.40 19.03
C SER A 43 -13.50 -1.34 18.07
N LEU A 44 -12.49 -1.65 17.25
CA LEU A 44 -11.96 -0.76 16.22
C LEU A 44 -12.87 -0.70 14.99
N LEU A 45 -13.68 -1.73 14.77
CA LEU A 45 -14.65 -1.82 13.67
C LEU A 45 -16.01 -1.18 14.01
N ARG A 46 -16.16 -0.64 15.23
CA ARG A 46 -17.37 0.04 15.69
C ARG A 46 -17.05 1.49 15.99
N CYS A 47 -17.46 2.39 15.11
CA CYS A 47 -17.36 3.84 15.31
C CYS A 47 -18.52 4.35 16.19
N LYS A 48 -18.32 5.49 16.87
CA LYS A 48 -19.44 6.26 17.43
C LYS A 48 -20.46 6.52 16.32
N ALA A 49 -21.73 6.30 16.61
CA ALA A 49 -22.80 6.54 15.65
C ALA A 49 -22.82 8.00 15.20
N GLU A 50 -23.05 8.20 13.91
CA GLU A 50 -23.30 9.53 13.36
C GLU A 50 -24.64 10.05 13.90
N PRO A 51 -24.74 11.32 14.32
CA PRO A 51 -26.02 11.87 14.73
C PRO A 51 -27.00 11.90 13.54
N ALA A 52 -28.29 11.68 13.82
CA ALA A 52 -29.32 11.78 12.80
C ALA A 52 -29.38 13.23 12.25
N PRO A 53 -29.63 13.42 10.95
CA PRO A 53 -29.80 14.75 10.37
C PRO A 53 -30.88 15.54 11.10
N LEU A 54 -30.65 16.84 11.25
CA LEU A 54 -31.65 17.75 11.79
C LEU A 54 -32.92 17.72 10.92
N GLY A 55 -34.07 17.48 11.55
CA GLY A 55 -35.36 17.45 10.87
C GLY A 55 -35.88 18.84 10.50
N PRO A 56 -37.01 18.91 9.76
CA PRO A 56 -37.56 20.17 9.27
C PRO A 56 -38.04 21.14 10.39
N ALA A 57 -38.26 20.63 11.60
CA ALA A 57 -38.62 21.45 12.77
C ALA A 57 -37.42 21.96 13.58
N ALA A 58 -36.18 21.69 13.13
CA ALA A 58 -34.98 22.11 13.82
C ALA A 58 -34.82 23.64 13.82
N ARG A 59 -34.32 24.18 14.92
CA ARG A 59 -34.05 25.60 15.10
C ARG A 59 -32.58 25.87 14.85
N GLN A 60 -32.25 27.13 14.54
CA GLN A 60 -30.86 27.55 14.31
C GLN A 60 -29.93 27.21 15.50
N ARG A 61 -30.45 27.26 16.74
CA ARG A 61 -29.69 26.90 17.95
C ARG A 61 -29.28 25.42 18.00
N ASP A 62 -29.95 24.55 17.24
CA ASP A 62 -29.69 23.10 17.24
C ASP A 62 -28.52 22.74 16.29
N VAL A 63 -28.10 23.67 15.43
CA VAL A 63 -27.02 23.46 14.45
C VAL A 63 -25.67 23.29 15.13
N ALA A 64 -25.34 24.14 16.09
CA ALA A 64 -24.07 24.09 16.82
C ALA A 64 -23.85 22.76 17.56
N PRO A 65 -24.78 22.27 18.41
CA PRO A 65 -24.60 20.97 19.06
C PRO A 65 -24.54 19.81 18.06
N TYR A 66 -25.40 19.82 17.02
CA TYR A 66 -25.35 18.82 15.96
C TYR A 66 -23.96 18.76 15.27
N ALA A 67 -23.38 19.91 14.93
CA ALA A 67 -22.07 19.97 14.30
C ALA A 67 -20.96 19.44 15.21
N LEU A 68 -21.04 19.69 16.52
CA LEU A 68 -20.09 19.15 17.50
C LEU A 68 -20.19 17.63 17.60
N ASP A 69 -21.40 17.09 17.65
CA ASP A 69 -21.65 15.64 17.70
C ASP A 69 -21.18 14.95 16.44
N LEU A 70 -21.47 15.53 15.27
CA LEU A 70 -21.02 15.05 13.97
C LEU A 70 -19.50 15.04 13.89
N ALA A 71 -18.84 16.12 14.29
CA ALA A 71 -17.39 16.20 14.32
C ALA A 71 -16.78 15.19 15.29
N ALA A 72 -17.41 14.96 16.45
CA ALA A 72 -16.96 13.97 17.42
C ALA A 72 -17.07 12.54 16.89
N ALA A 73 -18.18 12.19 16.23
CA ALA A 73 -18.37 10.89 15.59
C ALA A 73 -17.33 10.66 14.48
N GLY A 74 -17.13 11.66 13.61
CA GLY A 74 -16.13 11.58 12.54
C GLY A 74 -14.69 11.45 13.07
N ARG A 75 -14.33 12.17 14.14
CA ARG A 75 -13.01 12.04 14.79
C ARG A 75 -12.79 10.65 15.37
N ASP A 76 -13.80 10.08 16.03
CA ASP A 76 -13.70 8.71 16.57
C ASP A 76 -13.43 7.70 15.46
N CYS A 77 -14.18 7.78 14.36
CA CYS A 77 -14.06 6.82 13.28
C CYS A 77 -12.71 6.91 12.56
N ARG A 78 -12.26 8.12 12.22
CA ARG A 78 -10.94 8.33 11.59
C ARG A 78 -9.78 7.82 12.45
N ARG A 79 -9.84 8.04 13.77
CA ARG A 79 -8.83 7.55 14.71
C ARG A 79 -8.78 6.02 14.77
N LYS A 80 -9.94 5.36 14.82
CA LYS A 80 -10.03 3.89 14.84
C LYS A 80 -9.54 3.30 13.52
N LEU A 81 -10.00 3.83 12.39
CA LEU A 81 -9.55 3.39 11.06
C LEU A 81 -8.06 3.62 10.83
N GLY A 82 -7.49 4.74 11.31
CA GLY A 82 -6.04 4.95 11.27
C GLY A 82 -5.25 3.96 12.14
N SER A 83 -5.87 3.38 13.17
CA SER A 83 -5.27 2.29 13.93
C SER A 83 -5.38 0.95 13.19
N VAL A 84 -6.51 0.69 12.53
CA VAL A 84 -6.68 -0.48 11.66
C VAL A 84 -5.68 -0.46 10.50
N ALA A 85 -5.51 0.69 9.82
CA ALA A 85 -4.56 0.84 8.72
C ALA A 85 -3.13 0.44 9.13
N ARG A 86 -2.69 0.86 10.33
CA ARG A 86 -1.39 0.46 10.89
C ARG A 86 -1.30 -1.04 11.19
N ILE A 87 -2.39 -1.67 11.67
CA ILE A 87 -2.42 -3.11 11.97
C ILE A 87 -2.32 -3.93 10.68
N VAL A 88 -3.00 -3.50 9.62
CA VAL A 88 -3.06 -4.24 8.35
C VAL A 88 -1.93 -3.87 7.38
N GLY A 89 -1.04 -2.95 7.76
CA GLY A 89 0.05 -2.49 6.90
C GLY A 89 -0.42 -1.70 5.68
N ALA A 90 -1.63 -1.13 5.71
CA ALA A 90 -2.09 -0.23 4.66
C ALA A 90 -1.44 1.14 4.87
N THR A 91 -0.42 1.45 4.07
CA THR A 91 0.07 2.83 3.92
C THR A 91 -1.01 3.68 3.23
N PRO A 92 -1.23 4.94 3.68
CA PRO A 92 -2.11 5.87 2.99
C PRO A 92 -1.59 6.25 1.60
#